data_AF-A0A535A4P2-F1
#
_entry.id   AF-A0A535A4P2-F1
#
_cell.length_a   1.000
_cell.length_b   1.000
_cell.length_c   1.000
_cell.angle_alpha   90.00
_cell.angle_beta   90.00
_cell.angle_gamma   90.00
#
_symmetry.space_group_name_H-M   'P 1'
#
loop_
_entity.id
_entity.type
_entity.pdbx_description
1 polymer ?
#
loop_
_entity_poly.entity_id
_entity_poly.type
_entity_poly.pdbx_seq_one_letter_code
_entity_poly.pdbx_strand_id
1 'polypeptide(L)'
;MRKVTANLYMTIDGRGGFPTYPGYDVPTGNPDDPEEFFQRMWTDRYSDVTTVVMGRRSFTGHRRVHSLKARKPDAPKFLFDYSRFLERVEKVCLSHRLKHLNWANSRLMSGDLAKIVATLKREKGGNIILE
;
A
#
# COMPACT_ATOMS: atom_id res chain seq x y z
N MET A 1 -0.74 -20.63 -6.83
CA MET A 1 -1.22 -20.10 -5.53
C MET A 1 -0.67 -18.69 -5.35
N ARG A 2 -1.49 -17.73 -4.93
CA ARG A 2 -1.07 -16.32 -4.78
C ARG A 2 -0.06 -16.18 -3.64
N LYS A 3 1.04 -15.45 -3.85
CA LYS A 3 2.01 -15.14 -2.78
C LYS A 3 1.50 -13.97 -1.94
N VAL A 4 1.91 -13.94 -0.68
CA VAL A 4 1.69 -12.81 0.23
C VAL A 4 3.06 -12.21 0.52
N THR A 5 3.22 -10.93 0.20
CA THR A 5 4.40 -10.13 0.51
C THR A 5 4.01 -8.98 1.44
N ALA A 6 4.98 -8.39 2.13
CA ALA A 6 4.75 -7.21 2.96
C ALA A 6 5.67 -6.10 2.49
N ASN A 7 5.12 -4.90 2.31
CA ASN A 7 5.90 -3.69 2.11
C ASN A 7 5.88 -2.90 3.41
N LEU A 8 7.06 -2.61 3.95
CA LEU A 8 7.18 -2.05 5.28
C LEU A 8 8.44 -1.19 5.39
N TYR A 9 8.24 0.02 5.89
CA TYR A 9 9.30 0.89 6.38
C TYR A 9 9.31 0.80 7.89
N MET A 10 10.50 0.61 8.46
CA MET A 10 10.67 0.50 9.89
C MET A 10 12.03 1.03 10.30
N THR A 11 12.11 1.52 11.54
CA THR A 11 13.40 1.74 12.19
C THR A 11 14.12 0.41 12.44
N ILE A 12 15.44 0.45 12.61
CA ILE A 12 16.26 -0.74 12.88
C ILE A 12 15.78 -1.49 14.14
N ASP A 13 15.25 -0.75 15.13
CA ASP A 13 14.71 -1.31 16.37
C ASP A 13 13.22 -1.68 16.30
N GLY A 14 12.61 -1.71 15.10
CA GLY A 14 11.33 -2.37 14.91
C GLY A 14 10.08 -1.49 14.81
N ARG A 15 10.20 -0.16 14.75
CA ARG A 15 9.04 0.75 14.75
C ARG A 15 8.58 1.08 13.33
N GLY A 16 7.37 0.65 12.97
CA GLY A 16 6.74 0.90 11.66
C GLY A 16 5.57 1.89 11.66
N GLY A 17 5.49 2.79 12.64
CA GLY A 17 4.35 3.70 12.81
C GLY A 17 4.38 4.89 11.84
N PHE A 18 3.55 4.90 10.80
CA PHE A 18 3.42 6.04 9.87
C PHE A 18 2.30 7.03 10.30
N PRO A 19 2.45 8.37 10.11
CA PRO A 19 3.66 9.05 9.66
C PRO A 19 4.63 9.37 10.78
N THR A 20 4.30 9.16 12.06
CA THR A 20 5.13 9.66 13.18
C THR A 20 6.01 8.58 13.78
N TYR A 21 7.30 8.70 13.57
CA TYR A 21 8.38 7.95 14.24
C TYR A 21 9.65 8.82 14.24
N PRO A 22 10.60 8.67 15.17
CA PRO A 22 11.81 9.51 15.18
C PRO A 22 12.49 9.53 13.80
N GLY A 23 12.69 10.73 13.23
CA GLY A 23 13.30 10.94 11.91
C GLY A 23 12.34 10.88 10.72
N TYR A 24 11.03 10.72 10.92
CA TYR A 24 10.04 10.70 9.83
C TYR A 24 9.98 11.99 8.99
N ASP A 25 10.41 13.09 9.60
CA ASP A 25 10.43 14.45 9.06
C ASP A 25 11.74 14.76 8.33
N VAL A 26 12.72 13.86 8.39
CA VAL A 26 13.95 13.96 7.61
C VAL A 26 13.61 13.64 6.14
N PRO A 27 13.89 14.55 5.20
CA PRO A 27 13.67 14.30 3.78
C PRO A 27 14.43 13.03 3.36
N THR A 28 13.69 12.01 2.91
CA THR A 28 14.26 10.82 2.31
C THR A 28 14.24 11.02 0.79
N GLY A 29 15.43 11.03 0.20
CA GLY A 29 15.62 11.21 -1.23
C GLY A 29 16.90 11.97 -1.51
N ASN A 30 17.87 11.30 -2.11
CA ASN A 30 18.94 12.01 -2.79
C ASN A 30 18.41 12.41 -4.18
N PRO A 31 18.43 13.69 -4.59
CA PRO A 31 18.14 14.06 -5.96
C PRO A 31 19.06 13.34 -6.98
N ASP A 32 20.23 12.87 -6.53
CA ASP A 32 21.18 12.10 -7.33
C ASP A 32 20.95 10.58 -7.27
N ASP A 33 19.90 10.10 -6.58
CA ASP A 33 19.58 8.67 -6.59
C ASP A 33 19.13 8.24 -8.00
N PRO A 34 19.77 7.23 -8.60
CA PRO A 34 19.49 6.84 -9.97
C PRO A 34 18.04 6.39 -10.09
N GLU A 35 17.31 7.04 -11.00
CA GLU A 35 15.89 6.82 -11.25
C GLU A 35 15.55 5.33 -11.43
N GLU A 36 16.45 4.56 -12.05
CA GLU A 36 16.28 3.11 -12.26
C GLU A 36 16.24 2.31 -10.96
N PHE A 37 17.10 2.61 -9.97
CA PHE A 37 17.10 1.89 -8.69
C PHE A 37 15.81 2.18 -7.92
N PHE A 38 15.38 3.44 -7.89
CA PHE A 38 14.11 3.80 -7.27
C PHE A 38 12.92 3.19 -8.00
N GLN A 39 12.92 3.14 -9.33
CA GLN A 39 11.84 2.49 -10.09
C GLN A 39 11.78 0.98 -9.80
N ARG A 40 12.92 0.29 -9.79
CA ARG A 40 12.98 -1.14 -9.43
C ARG A 40 12.55 -1.38 -7.99
N MET A 41 13.10 -0.58 -7.07
CA MET A 41 12.79 -0.71 -5.66
C MET A 41 11.33 -0.40 -5.41
N TRP A 42 10.76 0.69 -5.94
CA TRP A 42 9.43 1.20 -5.58
C TRP A 42 8.29 0.83 -6.51
N THR A 43 8.53 0.61 -7.80
CA THR A 43 7.45 0.45 -8.78
C THR A 43 7.33 -1.01 -9.24
N ASP A 44 8.44 -1.63 -9.62
CA ASP A 44 8.44 -2.96 -10.25
C ASP A 44 7.94 -4.08 -9.31
N ARG A 45 8.12 -3.89 -7.99
CA ARG A 45 7.63 -4.81 -6.94
C ARG A 45 6.12 -5.04 -6.99
N TYR A 46 5.37 -4.13 -7.62
CA TYR A 46 3.91 -4.18 -7.70
C TYR A 46 3.39 -4.73 -9.03
N SER A 47 4.27 -5.08 -9.97
CA SER A 47 3.90 -5.48 -11.34
C SER A 47 2.94 -6.67 -11.39
N ASP A 48 3.11 -7.64 -10.49
CA ASP A 48 2.28 -8.84 -10.39
C ASP A 48 1.24 -8.78 -9.25
N VAL A 49 1.13 -7.66 -8.55
CA VAL A 49 0.21 -7.49 -7.42
C VAL A 49 -1.16 -7.04 -7.92
N THR A 50 -2.21 -7.76 -7.49
CA THR A 50 -3.60 -7.39 -7.81
C THR A 50 -4.46 -7.10 -6.57
N THR A 51 -3.95 -7.40 -5.37
CA THR A 51 -4.65 -7.12 -4.11
C THR A 51 -3.70 -6.52 -3.09
N VAL A 52 -4.10 -5.40 -2.50
CA VAL A 52 -3.46 -4.75 -1.37
C VAL A 52 -4.33 -4.96 -0.13
N VAL A 53 -3.77 -5.49 0.95
CA VAL A 53 -4.49 -5.69 2.22
C VAL A 53 -3.97 -4.69 3.23
N MET A 54 -4.89 -3.93 3.83
CA MET A 54 -4.58 -2.89 4.81
C MET A 54 -5.49 -2.99 6.03
N GLY A 55 -4.96 -2.68 7.21
CA GLY A 55 -5.80 -2.35 8.36
C GLY A 55 -6.52 -1.01 8.18
N ARG A 56 -7.64 -0.78 8.89
CA ARG A 56 -8.43 0.48 8.82
C ARG A 56 -7.59 1.75 8.78
N ARG A 57 -6.61 1.89 9.70
CA ARG A 57 -5.78 3.11 9.80
C ARG A 57 -4.94 3.31 8.55
N SER A 58 -4.25 2.25 8.09
CA SER A 58 -3.44 2.28 6.87
C SER A 58 -4.32 2.59 5.66
N PHE A 59 -5.48 1.92 5.50
CA PHE A 59 -6.43 2.18 4.42
C PHE A 59 -6.87 3.65 4.35
N THR A 60 -7.27 4.24 5.48
CA THR A 60 -7.68 5.65 5.53
C THR A 60 -6.54 6.63 5.27
N GLY A 61 -5.34 6.33 5.78
CA GLY A 61 -4.14 7.15 5.59
C GLY A 61 -3.67 7.12 4.14
N HIS A 62 -3.58 5.93 3.55
CA HIS A 62 -3.24 5.72 2.15
C HIS A 62 -4.20 6.43 1.21
N ARG A 63 -5.51 6.34 1.45
CA ARG A 63 -6.48 7.08 0.63
C ARG A 63 -6.22 8.60 0.66
N ARG A 64 -5.93 9.14 1.85
CA ARG A 64 -5.70 10.58 2.04
C ARG A 64 -4.45 11.09 1.32
N VAL A 65 -3.39 10.27 1.24
CA VAL A 65 -2.07 10.71 0.76
C VAL A 65 -1.73 10.18 -0.64
N HIS A 66 -2.18 8.97 -0.97
CA HIS A 66 -1.77 8.21 -2.14
C HIS A 66 -2.87 7.99 -3.17
N SER A 67 -4.12 8.46 -2.92
CA SER A 67 -5.12 8.48 -3.99
C SER A 67 -4.66 9.40 -5.12
N LEU A 68 -5.02 9.06 -6.36
CA LEU A 68 -4.64 9.88 -7.51
C LEU A 68 -5.19 11.32 -7.39
N LYS A 69 -6.37 11.46 -6.79
CA LYS A 69 -7.02 12.76 -6.49
C LYS A 69 -6.25 13.63 -5.48
N ALA A 70 -5.39 13.05 -4.65
CA ALA A 70 -4.58 13.77 -3.67
C ALA A 70 -3.25 14.28 -4.24
N ARG A 71 -2.95 14.01 -5.53
CA ARG A 71 -1.67 14.39 -6.14
C ARG A 71 -1.62 15.86 -6.52
N LYS A 72 -0.49 16.48 -6.20
CA LYS A 72 -0.12 17.82 -6.67
C LYS A 72 0.54 17.72 -8.05
N PRO A 73 0.39 18.73 -8.92
CA PRO A 73 0.96 18.69 -10.28
C PRO A 73 2.48 18.51 -10.34
N ASP A 74 3.19 18.99 -9.32
CA ASP A 74 4.65 18.95 -9.17
C ASP A 74 5.16 17.70 -8.45
N ALA A 75 4.28 16.75 -8.10
CA ALA A 75 4.69 15.54 -7.42
C ALA A 75 5.63 14.69 -8.30
N PRO A 76 6.65 14.03 -7.72
CA PRO A 76 7.53 13.13 -8.46
C PRO A 76 6.78 12.03 -9.24
N LYS A 77 7.31 11.64 -10.41
CA LYS A 77 6.71 10.63 -11.30
C LYS A 77 6.36 9.32 -10.56
N PHE A 78 7.26 8.82 -9.71
CA PHE A 78 7.03 7.56 -8.97
C PHE A 78 5.81 7.61 -8.06
N LEU A 79 5.44 8.78 -7.52
CA LEU A 79 4.24 8.95 -6.70
C LEU A 79 2.96 8.84 -7.53
N PHE A 80 2.98 9.34 -8.77
CA PHE A 80 1.89 9.14 -9.72
C PHE A 80 1.76 7.67 -10.10
N ASP A 81 2.88 6.98 -10.37
CA ASP A 81 2.88 5.56 -10.73
C ASP A 81 2.32 4.70 -9.58
N TYR A 82 2.72 4.96 -8.34
CA TYR A 82 2.16 4.29 -7.16
C TYR A 82 0.66 4.56 -6.99
N SER A 83 0.21 5.81 -7.20
CA SER A 83 -1.21 6.14 -7.15
C SER A 83 -2.03 5.44 -8.23
N ARG A 84 -1.53 5.36 -9.47
CA ARG A 84 -2.17 4.63 -10.56
C ARG A 84 -2.24 3.13 -10.28
N PHE A 85 -1.18 2.55 -9.72
CA PHE A 85 -1.19 1.18 -9.22
C PHE A 85 -2.32 0.98 -8.21
N LEU A 86 -2.41 1.83 -7.18
CA LEU A 86 -3.46 1.73 -6.17
C LEU A 86 -4.86 1.86 -6.77
N GLU A 87 -5.09 2.77 -7.72
CA GLU A 87 -6.40 2.87 -8.38
C GLU A 87 -6.78 1.61 -9.18
N ARG A 88 -5.82 0.87 -9.71
CA ARG A 88 -6.06 -0.36 -10.50
C ARG A 88 -6.36 -1.58 -9.63
N VAL A 89 -5.67 -1.75 -8.51
CA VAL A 89 -5.73 -2.98 -7.69
C VAL A 89 -6.91 -2.99 -6.72
N GLU A 90 -7.30 -4.20 -6.30
CA GLU A 90 -8.23 -4.34 -5.19
C GLU A 90 -7.56 -3.93 -3.87
N LYS A 91 -8.22 -3.10 -3.06
CA LYS A 91 -7.84 -2.84 -1.68
C LYS A 91 -8.78 -3.56 -0.72
N VAL A 92 -8.26 -4.51 0.04
CA VAL A 92 -8.98 -5.14 1.14
C VAL A 92 -8.71 -4.39 2.44
N CYS A 93 -9.73 -3.72 2.96
CA CYS A 93 -9.68 -3.07 4.27
C CYS A 93 -10.11 -4.06 5.36
N LEU A 94 -9.21 -4.37 6.29
CA LEU A 94 -9.50 -5.14 7.49
C LEU A 94 -10.03 -4.22 8.59
N SER A 95 -11.30 -4.36 8.95
CA SER A 95 -11.91 -3.53 9.99
C SER A 95 -13.24 -4.10 10.48
N HIS A 96 -13.47 -4.05 11.80
CA HIS A 96 -14.79 -4.30 12.40
C HIS A 96 -15.61 -3.03 12.63
N ARG A 97 -14.99 -1.85 12.49
CA ARG A 97 -15.60 -0.55 12.84
C ARG A 97 -15.95 0.31 11.64
N LEU A 98 -15.33 0.06 10.49
CA LEU A 98 -15.59 0.84 9.28
C LEU A 98 -16.88 0.33 8.65
N LYS A 99 -17.80 1.24 8.30
CA LYS A 99 -19.10 0.90 7.71
C LYS A 99 -19.18 1.19 6.21
N HIS A 100 -18.38 2.15 5.74
CA HIS A 100 -18.38 2.59 4.35
C HIS A 100 -16.95 2.69 3.82
N LEU A 101 -16.76 2.32 2.56
CA LEU A 101 -15.50 2.45 1.84
C LEU A 101 -15.64 3.57 0.82
N ASN A 102 -14.80 4.59 0.94
CA ASN A 102 -14.83 5.76 0.07
C ASN A 102 -13.59 5.83 -0.83
N TRP A 103 -13.09 4.67 -1.26
CA TRP A 103 -11.99 4.51 -2.20
C TRP A 103 -12.35 3.46 -3.25
N ALA A 104 -12.06 3.73 -4.51
CA ALA A 104 -12.37 2.83 -5.61
C ALA A 104 -11.68 1.46 -5.43
N ASN A 105 -12.29 0.43 -6.01
CA ASN A 105 -11.80 -0.95 -5.99
C ASN A 105 -11.49 -1.46 -4.58
N SER A 106 -12.36 -1.15 -3.61
CA SER A 106 -12.15 -1.54 -2.21
C SER A 106 -13.19 -2.52 -1.72
N ARG A 107 -12.76 -3.48 -0.89
CA ARG A 107 -13.60 -4.48 -0.23
C ARG A 107 -13.32 -4.46 1.28
N LEU A 108 -14.39 -4.49 2.08
CA LEU A 108 -14.28 -4.53 3.53
C LEU A 108 -14.33 -6.00 3.98
N MET A 109 -13.37 -6.43 4.78
CA MET A 109 -13.38 -7.76 5.39
C MET A 109 -13.20 -7.66 6.90
N SER A 110 -13.85 -8.55 7.63
CA SER A 110 -13.79 -8.60 9.09
C SER A 110 -13.94 -10.05 9.55
N GLY A 111 -13.33 -10.39 10.68
CA GLY A 111 -13.34 -11.75 11.23
C GLY A 111 -11.92 -12.29 11.42
N ASP A 112 -11.81 -13.62 11.38
CA ASP A 112 -10.53 -14.31 11.57
C ASP A 112 -9.55 -14.04 10.41
N LEU A 113 -8.36 -13.54 10.76
CA LEU A 113 -7.36 -13.13 9.77
C LEU A 113 -6.83 -14.31 8.95
N ALA A 114 -6.61 -15.47 9.59
CA ALA A 114 -6.09 -16.65 8.90
C ALA A 114 -7.08 -17.14 7.83
N LYS A 115 -8.38 -17.18 8.15
CA LYS A 115 -9.46 -17.50 7.19
C LYS A 115 -9.54 -16.46 6.06
N ILE A 116 -9.44 -15.17 6.37
CA ILE A 116 -9.43 -14.10 5.35
C ILE A 116 -8.28 -14.31 4.37
N VAL A 117 -7.04 -14.45 4.87
CA VAL A 117 -5.86 -14.63 4.02
C VAL A 117 -5.94 -15.94 3.22
N ALA A 118 -6.43 -17.02 3.82
CA ALA A 118 -6.62 -18.29 3.13
C ALA A 118 -7.64 -18.17 1.98
N THR A 119 -8.73 -17.42 2.18
CA THR A 119 -9.71 -17.12 1.12
C THR A 119 -9.07 -16.30 0.00
N LEU A 120 -8.40 -15.20 0.34
CA LEU A 120 -7.72 -14.35 -0.66
C LEU A 120 -6.72 -15.13 -1.50
N LYS A 121 -5.95 -16.05 -0.90
CA LYS A 121 -4.97 -16.91 -1.60
C LYS A 121 -5.59 -17.86 -2.63
N ARG A 122 -6.87 -18.24 -2.46
CA ARG A 122 -7.61 -19.14 -3.36
C ARG A 122 -8.35 -18.41 -4.48
N GLU A 123 -8.59 -17.12 -4.34
CA GLU A 123 -9.19 -16.30 -5.39
C GLU A 123 -8.29 -16.24 -6.64
N LYS A 124 -8.89 -15.96 -7.81
CA LYS A 124 -8.13 -15.68 -9.03
C LYS A 124 -7.49 -14.30 -8.93
N GLY A 125 -6.27 -14.16 -9.42
CA GLY A 125 -5.54 -12.89 -9.43
C GLY A 125 -4.04 -13.08 -9.27
N GLY A 126 -3.31 -11.96 -9.27
CA GLY A 126 -1.88 -11.91 -8.99
C GLY A 126 -1.58 -11.90 -7.49
N ASN A 127 -0.39 -11.49 -7.10
CA ASN A 127 0.05 -11.53 -5.71
C ASN A 127 -0.72 -10.55 -4.81
N ILE A 128 -0.59 -10.80 -3.51
CA ILE A 128 -1.17 -10.02 -2.44
C ILE A 128 -0.04 -9.29 -1.73
N ILE A 129 -0.18 -7.99 -1.52
CA ILE A 129 0.75 -7.21 -0.69
C ILE A 129 0.06 -6.67 0.56
N LEU A 130 0.77 -6.69 1.68
CA LEU A 130 0.35 -6.10 2.95
C LEU A 130 0.96 -4.70 3.11
N GLU A 131 0.13 -3.72 3.46
CA GLU A 131 0.45 -2.29 3.66
C GLU A 131 -0.28 -1.69 4.89
#